data_AF-A0A2A3F779-F1
#
_entry.id   AF-A0A2A3F779-F1
#
_cell.length_a   1.000
_cell.length_b   1.000
_cell.length_c   1.000
_cell.angle_alpha   90.00
_cell.angle_beta   90.00
_cell.angle_gamma   90.00
#
_symmetry.space_group_name_H-M   'P 1'
#
loop_
_entity.id
_entity.type
_entity.pdbx_description
1 polymer ?
#
loop_
_entity_poly.entity_id
_entity_poly.type
_entity_poly.pdbx_seq_one_letter_code
_entity_poly.pdbx_strand_id
1 'polypeptide(L)'
;MRDESEKKSASADALSVGTRVSVRRQAEAATGVIVEDYAELTDTAERGHDWAPVHRWAVALDDGRLVFADTEDLTVDIGTGESG
;
A
#
# COMPACT_ATOMS: atom_id res chain seq x y z
N MET A 1 28.10 1.71 12.85
CA MET A 1 27.23 2.62 12.10
C MET A 1 26.58 1.81 10.99
N ARG A 2 25.41 1.21 11.27
CA ARG A 2 24.56 0.61 10.25
C ARG A 2 23.26 1.40 10.35
N ASP A 3 23.08 2.25 9.36
CA ASP A 3 21.85 3.00 9.14
C ASP A 3 20.81 1.95 8.75
N GLU A 4 20.14 1.34 9.74
CA GLU A 4 18.85 0.70 9.51
C GLU A 4 17.90 1.84 9.24
N SER A 5 17.88 2.27 7.97
CA SER A 5 16.87 3.15 7.45
C SER A 5 15.55 2.49 7.78
N GLU A 6 14.90 3.04 8.80
CA GLU A 6 13.55 2.76 9.22
C GLU A 6 12.67 3.02 7.99
N LYS A 7 12.59 2.01 7.12
CA LYS A 7 11.57 1.93 6.08
C LYS A 7 10.30 1.95 6.88
N LYS A 8 9.70 3.13 6.94
CA LYS A 8 8.42 3.37 7.56
C LYS A 8 7.39 2.67 6.69
N SER A 9 7.38 1.33 6.76
CA SER A 9 6.31 0.48 6.28
C SER A 9 5.07 1.11 6.88
N ALA A 10 4.19 1.59 6.00
CA ALA A 10 3.01 2.29 6.46
C ALA A 10 2.26 1.36 7.42
N SER A 11 2.14 1.73 8.69
CA SER A 11 1.30 0.98 9.60
C SER A 11 -0.09 0.90 8.98
N ALA A 12 -0.75 -0.26 9.03
CA ALA A 12 -2.04 -0.48 8.40
C ALA A 12 -3.11 0.57 8.80
N ASP A 13 -2.94 1.19 9.97
CA ASP A 13 -3.75 2.29 10.50
C ASP A 13 -3.61 3.63 9.74
N ALA A 14 -2.48 3.86 9.06
CA ALA A 14 -2.22 5.07 8.30
C ALA A 14 -2.66 4.97 6.82
N LEU A 15 -3.04 3.77 6.38
CA LEU A 15 -3.54 3.52 5.04
C LEU A 15 -5.07 3.50 5.07
N SER A 16 -5.69 4.27 4.21
CA SER A 16 -7.14 4.35 4.06
C SER A 16 -7.47 4.79 2.64
N VAL A 17 -8.71 4.56 2.20
CA VAL A 17 -9.18 5.08 0.91
C VAL A 17 -8.98 6.60 0.87
N GLY A 18 -8.37 7.09 -0.21
CA GLY A 18 -7.97 8.48 -0.40
C GLY A 18 -6.53 8.79 0.03
N THR A 19 -5.82 7.89 0.71
CA THR A 19 -4.41 8.10 1.07
C THR A 19 -3.52 8.03 -0.16
N ARG A 20 -2.64 9.02 -0.32
CA ARG A 20 -1.59 9.01 -1.35
C ARG A 20 -0.46 8.09 -0.92
N VAL A 21 -0.08 7.17 -1.80
CA VAL A 21 0.90 6.13 -1.51
C VAL A 21 1.88 5.97 -2.66
N SER A 22 3.09 5.57 -2.33
CA SER A 22 4.04 5.01 -3.28
C SER A 22 4.01 3.49 -3.17
N VAL A 23 3.68 2.85 -4.27
CA VAL A 23 3.65 1.39 -4.46
C VAL A 23 5.04 0.93 -4.89
N ARG A 24 5.64 -0.01 -4.16
CA ARG A 24 7.02 -0.46 -4.41
C ARG A 24 7.06 -1.88 -4.97
N ARG A 25 6.62 -2.08 -6.21
CA ARG A 25 6.76 -3.38 -6.87
C ARG A 25 8.11 -3.49 -7.57
N GLN A 26 8.92 -4.45 -7.12
CA GLN A 26 10.24 -4.77 -7.68
C GLN A 26 11.22 -3.57 -7.65
N ALA A 27 11.52 -3.00 -8.82
CA ALA A 27 12.57 -2.00 -9.04
C ALA A 27 12.02 -0.58 -9.28
N GLU A 28 10.71 -0.42 -9.43
CA GLU A 28 10.09 0.87 -9.75
C GLU A 28 9.07 1.23 -8.66
N ALA A 29 9.23 2.44 -8.12
CA ALA A 29 8.23 3.03 -7.24
C ALA A 29 7.24 3.83 -8.09
N ALA A 30 5.94 3.55 -7.94
CA ALA A 30 4.89 4.27 -8.64
C ALA A 30 3.95 4.92 -7.63
N THR A 31 3.64 6.19 -7.83
CA THR A 31 2.74 6.95 -6.94
C THR A 31 1.30 6.79 -7.39
N GLY A 32 0.39 6.77 -6.41
CA GLY A 32 -1.03 6.65 -6.63
C GLY A 32 -1.84 6.95 -5.38
N VAL A 33 -3.14 6.68 -5.47
CA VAL A 33 -4.10 6.89 -4.38
C VAL A 33 -4.84 5.59 -4.12
N ILE A 34 -4.99 5.22 -2.86
CA ILE A 34 -5.83 4.10 -2.47
C ILE A 34 -7.28 4.44 -2.84
N VAL A 35 -7.90 3.61 -3.66
CA VAL A 35 -9.30 3.80 -4.08
C VAL A 35 -10.27 2.86 -3.38
N GLU A 36 -9.81 1.70 -2.90
CA GLU A 36 -10.64 0.74 -2.16
C GLU A 36 -9.81 0.00 -1.09
N ASP A 37 -10.45 -0.30 0.04
CA ASP A 37 -9.95 -1.17 1.12
C ASP A 37 -10.75 -2.47 1.14
N TYR A 38 -10.09 -3.59 0.86
CA TYR A 38 -10.68 -4.93 0.86
C TYR A 38 -10.42 -5.69 2.18
N ALA A 39 -10.04 -5.00 3.28
CA ALA A 39 -9.81 -5.62 4.58
C ALA A 39 -10.95 -6.53 5.04
N GLU A 40 -12.20 -6.11 4.86
CA GLU A 40 -13.39 -6.88 5.26
C GLU A 40 -13.58 -8.19 4.45
N LEU A 41 -12.91 -8.31 3.31
CA LEU A 41 -12.89 -9.52 2.47
C LEU A 41 -11.69 -10.43 2.78
N THR A 42 -10.73 -9.99 3.59
CA THR A 42 -9.55 -10.78 3.99
C THR A 42 -9.82 -11.74 5.16
N ASP A 43 -10.96 -11.60 5.86
CA ASP A 43 -11.39 -12.45 6.98
C ASP A 43 -11.96 -13.83 6.54
N THR A 44 -11.49 -14.36 5.40
CA THR A 44 -11.91 -15.66 4.85
C THR A 44 -11.02 -16.82 5.29
N ALA A 45 -10.45 -16.75 6.51
CA ALA A 45 -9.60 -17.79 7.09
C ALA A 45 -10.23 -19.20 7.08
N GLU A 46 -11.55 -19.31 6.88
CA GLU A 46 -12.29 -20.58 6.92
C GLU A 46 -12.64 -21.20 5.54
N ARG A 47 -12.20 -20.66 4.39
CA ARG A 47 -12.66 -21.16 3.06
C ARG A 47 -11.64 -21.93 2.22
N GLY A 48 -10.45 -22.25 2.72
CA GLY A 48 -9.53 -23.13 1.97
C GLY A 48 -9.02 -22.55 0.64
N HIS A 49 -8.90 -21.22 0.55
CA HIS A 49 -8.34 -20.52 -0.61
C HIS A 49 -6.91 -20.04 -0.32
N ASP A 50 -5.99 -20.97 -0.08
CA ASP A 50 -4.54 -20.70 0.04
C ASP A 50 -3.93 -20.21 -1.29
N TRP A 51 -4.66 -20.40 -2.41
CA TRP A 51 -4.19 -20.09 -3.77
C TRP A 51 -4.44 -18.66 -4.25
N ALA A 52 -5.05 -17.80 -3.43
CA ALA A 52 -5.24 -16.39 -3.75
C ALA A 52 -5.05 -15.52 -2.50
N PRO A 53 -3.79 -15.13 -2.18
CA PRO A 53 -3.53 -14.12 -1.17
C PRO A 53 -4.37 -12.88 -1.48
N VAL A 54 -5.25 -12.50 -0.56
CA VAL A 54 -6.14 -11.35 -0.76
C VAL A 54 -5.34 -10.10 -0.46
N HIS A 55 -4.96 -9.37 -1.51
CA HIS A 55 -4.34 -8.06 -1.36
C HIS A 55 -5.36 -7.05 -0.83
N ARG A 56 -5.02 -6.41 0.29
CA ARG A 56 -5.94 -5.50 0.99
C ARG A 56 -6.28 -4.24 0.18
N TRP A 57 -5.34 -3.67 -0.56
CA TRP A 57 -5.50 -2.32 -1.13
C TRP A 57 -5.62 -2.36 -2.64
N ALA A 58 -6.58 -1.61 -3.19
CA ALA A 58 -6.50 -1.19 -4.60
C ALA A 58 -6.02 0.26 -4.68
N VAL A 59 -4.98 0.48 -5.46
CA VAL A 59 -4.34 1.77 -5.67
C VAL A 59 -4.48 2.16 -7.13
N ALA A 60 -5.11 3.30 -7.40
CA ALA A 60 -5.07 3.93 -8.70
C ALA A 60 -3.76 4.72 -8.82
N LEU A 61 -2.86 4.24 -9.67
CA LEU A 61 -1.61 4.95 -9.99
C LEU A 61 -1.92 6.20 -10.82
N ASP A 62 -1.07 7.21 -10.71
CA ASP A 62 -1.22 8.46 -11.48
C ASP A 62 -1.11 8.22 -13.02
N ASP A 63 -0.49 7.11 -13.43
CA ASP A 63 -0.39 6.62 -14.81
C ASP A 63 -1.70 5.98 -15.33
N GLY A 64 -2.75 5.94 -14.49
CA GLY A 64 -4.08 5.42 -14.84
C GLY A 64 -4.25 3.90 -14.67
N ARG A 65 -3.23 3.19 -14.20
CA ARG A 65 -3.28 1.76 -13.88
C ARG A 65 -3.82 1.51 -12.48
N LEU A 66 -4.60 0.44 -12.32
CA LEU A 66 -5.03 -0.05 -11.00
C LEU A 66 -4.09 -1.17 -10.54
N VAL A 67 -3.54 -1.06 -9.33
CA VAL A 67 -2.64 -2.05 -8.73
C VAL A 67 -3.21 -2.53 -7.40
N PHE A 68 -3.17 -3.84 -7.19
CA PHE A 68 -3.50 -4.47 -5.93
C PHE A 68 -2.22 -4.71 -5.13
N ALA A 69 -2.20 -4.24 -3.87
CA ALA A 69 -1.02 -4.25 -3.03
C ALA A 69 -1.38 -4.55 -1.57
N ASP A 70 -0.42 -5.12 -0.85
CA ASP A 70 -0.50 -5.26 0.60
C ASP A 70 0.07 -4.03 1.30
N THR A 71 -0.28 -3.88 2.57
CA THR A 71 0.25 -2.82 3.44
C THR A 71 1.79 -2.76 3.41
N GLU A 72 2.48 -3.89 3.25
CA GLU A 72 3.95 -3.96 3.19
C GLU A 72 4.56 -3.40 1.89
N ASP A 73 3.79 -3.37 0.80
CA ASP A 73 4.22 -2.83 -0.50
C ASP A 73 3.94 -1.32 -0.62
N LEU A 74 3.14 -0.77 0.30
CA LEU A 74 2.73 0.63 0.32
C LEU A 74 3.54 1.46 1.31
N THR A 75 4.02 2.61 0.84
CA THR A 75 4.58 3.67 1.68
C THR A 75 3.69 4.89 1.56
N VAL A 76 3.25 5.48 2.68
CA VAL A 76 2.48 6.74 2.64
C VAL A 76 3.36 7.81 2.01
N ASP A 77 2.87 8.41 0.94
CA ASP A 77 3.47 9.60 0.34
C ASP A 77 3.08 10.79 1.23
N ILE A 78 3.76 10.92 2.37
CA ILE A 78 3.76 12.16 3.12
C ILE A 78 4.60 13.15 2.33
N GLY A 79 4.02 13.68 1.23
CA GLY A 79 4.70 14.60 0.34
C GLY A 79 5.53 15.56 1.18
N THR A 80 6.85 15.53 0.99
CA THR A 80 7.81 16.25 1.84
C THR A 80 7.28 17.64 2.06
N GLY A 81 6.71 17.88 3.23
CA GLY A 81 6.15 19.17 3.59
C GLY A 81 7.33 20.09 3.71
N GLU A 82 7.61 20.85 2.64
CA GLU A 82 8.38 22.07 2.73
C GLU A 82 7.64 22.97 3.73
N SER A 83 8.07 22.87 4.98
CA SER A 83 7.75 23.82 6.03
C SER A 83 8.57 25.07 5.71
N GLY A 84 7.91 26.06 5.11
CA GLY A 84 8.44 27.42 4.99
C GLY A 84 8.41 28.17 6.31
#